data_AF-A0A820VNS4-F1
#
_entry.id   AF-A0A820VNS4-F1
#
_cell.length_a   1.000
_cell.length_b   1.000
_cell.length_c   1.000
_cell.angle_alpha   90.00
_cell.angle_beta   90.00
_cell.angle_gamma   90.00
#
_symmetry.space_group_name_H-M   'P 1'
#
loop_
_entity.id
_entity.type
_entity.pdbx_description
1 polymer ?
#
loop_
_entity_poly.entity_id
_entity_poly.type
_entity_poly.pdbx_seq_one_letter_code
_entity_poly.pdbx_strand_id
1 'polypeptide(L)'
;MIKYAEIHTVSTYLSDLFATKFTSDTRKNEHLYRDPFNDELIQLCPSYPKYCVVPSTITNEEIREAAKFRSYKQFPTIVWRHINGAIIARAGQPEVIWPLRHSKEDENMIQAIINSHNDTLTTNSIESEKNLNRLLILHVGSHDAAIKNYAKYHINCNLEFMALPDIHAISRNARMLRASNTTQYFG
;
A
#
# COMPACT_ATOMS: atom_id res chain seq x y z
N MET A 1 15.03 -23.43 -10.66
CA MET A 1 14.05 -24.31 -11.34
C MET A 1 12.71 -24.08 -10.64
N ILE A 2 11.82 -23.25 -11.19
CA ILE A 2 10.54 -22.86 -10.57
C ILE A 2 9.41 -23.14 -11.57
N LYS A 3 8.34 -23.74 -11.05
CA LYS A 3 7.17 -24.27 -11.77
C LYS A 3 6.13 -23.19 -12.04
N TYR A 4 5.54 -23.26 -13.22
CA TYR A 4 4.32 -22.55 -13.61
C TYR A 4 3.08 -23.16 -12.90
N ALA A 5 2.09 -22.32 -12.62
CA ALA A 5 0.71 -22.76 -12.39
C ALA A 5 -0.21 -21.91 -13.27
N GLU A 6 -0.95 -22.56 -14.17
CA GLU A 6 -1.98 -21.97 -15.01
C GLU A 6 -3.09 -21.37 -14.13
N ILE A 7 -3.54 -20.15 -14.48
CA ILE A 7 -4.66 -19.50 -13.82
C ILE A 7 -5.89 -19.68 -14.71
N HIS A 8 -6.77 -20.59 -14.30
CA HIS A 8 -8.16 -20.58 -14.73
C HIS A 8 -9.02 -19.83 -13.70
N THR A 9 -9.91 -18.99 -14.24
CA THR A 9 -11.13 -18.38 -13.68
C THR A 9 -11.09 -16.94 -13.13
N VAL A 10 -11.85 -16.13 -13.89
CA VAL A 10 -12.57 -14.85 -13.72
C VAL A 10 -11.95 -13.77 -12.81
N SER A 11 -11.33 -12.80 -13.49
CA SER A 11 -10.52 -11.71 -12.95
C SER A 11 -11.14 -10.34 -13.24
N THR A 12 -11.02 -9.39 -12.30
CA THR A 12 -10.87 -7.97 -12.66
C THR A 12 -9.49 -7.78 -13.29
N TYR A 13 -9.45 -7.88 -14.62
CA TYR A 13 -8.28 -7.87 -15.54
C TYR A 13 -7.02 -7.06 -15.12
N LEU A 14 -7.18 -5.92 -14.43
CA LEU A 14 -6.07 -5.04 -14.07
C LEU A 14 -5.22 -5.54 -12.89
N SER A 15 -5.82 -6.20 -11.90
CA SER A 15 -5.07 -6.69 -10.74
C SER A 15 -4.15 -7.85 -11.10
N ASP A 16 -4.65 -8.75 -11.93
CA ASP A 16 -3.91 -9.96 -12.31
C ASP A 16 -2.82 -9.58 -13.30
N LEU A 17 -3.07 -8.64 -14.21
CA LEU A 17 -2.03 -8.10 -15.07
C LEU A 17 -0.91 -7.42 -14.26
N PHE A 18 -1.25 -6.70 -13.18
CA PHE A 18 -0.24 -6.12 -12.29
C PHE A 18 0.58 -7.19 -11.58
N ALA A 19 -0.07 -8.18 -10.97
CA ALA A 19 0.63 -9.27 -10.29
C ALA A 19 1.51 -10.06 -11.28
N THR A 20 0.98 -10.46 -12.44
CA THR A 20 1.71 -11.17 -13.50
C THR A 20 2.87 -10.35 -14.05
N LYS A 21 2.70 -9.03 -14.25
CA LYS A 21 3.78 -8.18 -14.75
C LYS A 21 4.85 -7.93 -13.69
N PHE A 22 4.45 -7.76 -12.43
CA PHE A 22 5.37 -7.61 -11.30
C PHE A 22 6.18 -8.89 -11.04
N THR A 23 5.54 -10.07 -11.18
CA THR A 23 6.21 -11.37 -11.09
C THR A 23 7.06 -11.70 -12.30
N SER A 24 6.72 -11.24 -13.51
CA SER A 24 7.52 -11.48 -14.72
C SER A 24 8.94 -10.89 -14.65
N ASP A 25 9.18 -9.89 -13.80
CA ASP A 25 10.52 -9.33 -13.49
C ASP A 25 11.19 -10.09 -12.32
N THR A 26 11.06 -11.42 -12.32
CA THR A 26 11.44 -12.34 -11.23
C THR A 26 12.88 -12.18 -10.75
N ARG A 27 13.83 -11.86 -11.65
CA ARG A 27 15.26 -11.73 -11.29
C ARG A 27 15.56 -10.57 -10.34
N LYS A 28 14.69 -9.55 -10.24
CA LYS A 28 14.86 -8.40 -9.34
C LYS A 28 13.99 -8.45 -8.09
N ASN A 29 12.97 -9.31 -8.08
CA ASN A 29 11.89 -9.30 -7.09
C ASN A 29 11.84 -10.59 -6.25
N GLU A 30 12.86 -11.44 -6.32
CA GLU A 30 12.93 -12.73 -5.62
C GLU A 30 12.74 -12.61 -4.09
N HIS A 31 13.19 -11.50 -3.49
CA HIS A 31 13.07 -11.21 -2.04
C HIS A 31 11.76 -10.51 -1.64
N LEU A 32 11.01 -10.03 -2.63
CA LEU A 32 9.77 -9.26 -2.47
C LEU A 32 8.51 -10.09 -2.68
N TYR A 33 8.68 -11.35 -3.05
CA TYR A 33 7.58 -12.23 -3.38
C TYR A 33 7.41 -13.29 -2.30
N ARG A 34 6.24 -13.26 -1.67
CA ARG A 34 5.68 -14.39 -0.96
C ARG A 34 4.39 -14.72 -1.68
N ASP A 35 4.22 -15.95 -2.16
CA ASP A 35 2.93 -16.45 -2.65
C ASP A 35 2.02 -16.66 -1.44
N PRO A 36 1.05 -15.79 -1.15
CA PRO A 36 0.34 -15.86 0.11
C PRO A 36 -1.09 -16.32 -0.16
N PHE A 37 -1.40 -17.53 0.29
CA PHE A 37 -2.77 -17.98 0.54
C PHE A 37 -3.72 -17.93 -0.67
N ASN A 38 -3.85 -19.06 -1.37
CA ASN A 38 -4.81 -19.20 -2.47
C ASN A 38 -6.24 -18.73 -2.13
N ASP A 39 -6.66 -18.79 -0.85
CA ASP A 39 -8.00 -18.37 -0.39
C ASP A 39 -8.04 -17.51 0.89
N GLU A 40 -7.08 -17.64 1.83
CA GLU A 40 -7.18 -16.95 3.13
C GLU A 40 -6.94 -15.43 3.07
N LEU A 41 -6.16 -14.92 2.10
CA LEU A 41 -5.98 -13.47 1.94
C LEU A 41 -7.24 -12.78 1.42
N ILE A 42 -7.96 -13.45 0.51
CA ILE A 42 -9.26 -12.96 0.03
C ILE A 42 -10.25 -12.89 1.21
N GLN A 43 -10.22 -13.87 2.11
CA GLN A 43 -11.02 -13.84 3.33
C GLN A 43 -10.56 -12.73 4.30
N LEU A 44 -9.26 -12.46 4.39
CA LEU A 44 -8.70 -11.41 5.23
C LEU A 44 -9.07 -10.00 4.75
N CYS A 45 -8.95 -9.75 3.45
CA CYS A 45 -9.30 -8.48 2.82
C CYS A 45 -9.97 -8.72 1.45
N PRO A 46 -11.32 -8.79 1.41
CA PRO A 46 -12.05 -9.05 0.16
C PRO A 46 -11.86 -8.00 -0.93
N SER A 47 -11.38 -6.80 -0.56
CA SER A 47 -11.12 -5.71 -1.50
C SER A 47 -9.73 -5.78 -2.16
N TYR A 48 -8.87 -6.69 -1.69
CA TYR A 48 -7.55 -6.89 -2.25
C TYR A 48 -7.58 -7.92 -3.39
N PRO A 49 -6.64 -7.80 -4.34
CA PRO A 49 -6.51 -8.78 -5.40
C PRO A 49 -6.11 -10.15 -4.84
N LYS A 50 -6.29 -11.20 -5.65
CA LYS A 50 -5.90 -12.58 -5.27
C LYS A 50 -4.43 -12.68 -4.84
N TYR A 51 -3.56 -11.86 -5.42
CA TYR A 51 -2.14 -11.83 -5.13
C TYR A 51 -1.73 -10.44 -4.61
N CYS A 52 -1.09 -10.41 -3.44
CA CYS A 52 -0.50 -9.21 -2.86
C CYS A 52 1.02 -9.38 -2.73
N VAL A 53 1.76 -8.30 -2.93
CA VAL A 53 3.22 -8.29 -2.83
C VAL A 53 3.63 -7.73 -1.47
N VAL A 54 4.43 -8.50 -0.73
CA VAL A 54 4.96 -8.16 0.59
C VAL A 54 6.39 -8.70 0.72
N PRO A 55 7.27 -8.05 1.49
CA PRO A 55 8.63 -8.55 1.72
C PRO A 55 8.64 -10.00 2.24
N SER A 56 9.55 -10.83 1.75
CA SER A 56 9.65 -12.25 2.13
C SER A 56 9.95 -12.48 3.62
N THR A 57 10.52 -11.47 4.29
CA THR A 57 10.79 -11.45 5.73
C THR A 57 9.52 -11.40 6.58
N ILE A 58 8.39 -10.99 6.02
CA ILE A 58 7.11 -10.91 6.73
C ILE A 58 6.40 -12.26 6.70
N THR A 59 5.98 -12.70 7.88
CA THR A 59 5.22 -13.92 8.06
C THR A 59 3.73 -13.69 7.80
N ASN A 60 3.04 -14.78 7.49
CA ASN A 60 1.60 -14.76 7.29
C ASN A 60 0.82 -14.28 8.52
N GLU A 61 1.31 -14.57 9.72
CA GLU A 61 0.66 -14.14 10.97
C GLU A 61 0.81 -12.63 11.19
N GLU A 62 1.99 -12.08 10.92
CA GLU A 62 2.21 -10.64 10.95
C GLU A 62 1.29 -9.89 9.98
N ILE A 63 1.02 -10.46 8.79
CA ILE A 63 0.04 -9.87 7.85
C ILE A 63 -1.36 -9.82 8.47
N ARG A 64 -1.80 -10.91 9.12
CA ARG A 64 -3.13 -10.96 9.75
C ARG A 64 -3.26 -9.94 10.88
N GLU A 65 -2.25 -9.83 11.74
CA GLU A 65 -2.25 -8.87 12.83
C GLU A 65 -2.15 -7.42 12.33
N ALA A 66 -1.27 -7.13 11.37
CA ALA A 66 -1.17 -5.81 10.75
C ALA A 66 -2.50 -5.40 10.07
N ALA A 67 -3.13 -6.34 9.36
CA ALA A 67 -4.42 -6.11 8.74
C ALA A 67 -5.49 -5.73 9.77
N LYS A 68 -5.46 -6.28 11.00
CA LYS A 68 -6.44 -5.91 12.04
C LYS A 68 -6.38 -4.43 12.42
N PHE A 69 -5.22 -3.79 12.28
CA PHE A 69 -4.98 -2.39 12.58
C PHE A 69 -5.30 -1.44 11.40
N ARG A 70 -5.65 -1.97 10.23
CA ARG A 70 -5.90 -1.18 9.02
C ARG A 70 -7.38 -1.16 8.66
N SER A 71 -7.87 0.00 8.23
CA SER A 71 -9.26 0.13 7.77
C SER A 71 -9.55 -0.85 6.65
N TYR A 72 -10.68 -1.55 6.78
CA TYR A 72 -11.10 -2.61 5.85
C TYR A 72 -10.06 -3.73 5.66
N LYS A 73 -9.17 -3.92 6.62
CA LYS A 73 -8.09 -4.91 6.60
C LYS A 73 -7.12 -4.71 5.42
N GLN A 74 -7.05 -3.50 4.89
CA GLN A 74 -6.17 -3.13 3.77
C GLN A 74 -4.74 -2.92 4.28
N PHE A 75 -4.02 -4.00 4.52
CA PHE A 75 -2.62 -4.00 4.97
C PHE A 75 -1.65 -3.43 3.92
N PRO A 76 -0.47 -2.91 4.32
CA PRO A 76 0.54 -2.43 3.38
C PRO A 76 0.93 -3.47 2.31
N THR A 77 0.76 -3.14 1.04
CA THR A 77 1.19 -4.00 -0.07
C THR A 77 1.87 -3.18 -1.16
N ILE A 78 2.93 -3.74 -1.74
CA ILE A 78 3.73 -3.11 -2.79
C ILE A 78 2.94 -3.14 -4.10
N VAL A 79 2.82 -1.98 -4.75
CA VAL A 79 2.14 -1.85 -6.05
C VAL A 79 3.10 -1.52 -7.18
N TRP A 80 4.26 -0.97 -6.84
CA TRP A 80 5.26 -0.61 -7.83
C TRP A 80 6.65 -0.54 -7.20
N ARG A 81 7.66 -0.86 -8.01
CA ARG A 81 9.07 -0.74 -7.66
C ARG A 81 9.85 -0.18 -8.84
N HIS A 82 10.71 0.80 -8.58
CA HIS A 82 11.62 1.37 -9.55
C HIS A 82 12.91 0.55 -9.66
N ILE A 83 13.62 0.71 -10.79
CA ILE A 83 14.93 0.08 -11.02
C ILE A 83 16.02 0.49 -10.02
N ASN A 84 15.89 1.67 -9.39
CA ASN A 84 16.80 2.13 -8.33
C ASN A 84 16.40 1.65 -6.93
N GLY A 85 15.40 0.77 -6.83
CA GLY A 85 14.91 0.23 -5.57
C GLY A 85 13.81 1.04 -4.90
N ALA A 86 13.44 2.24 -5.38
CA ALA A 86 12.32 2.99 -4.78
C ALA A 86 11.00 2.22 -4.88
N ILE A 87 10.19 2.22 -3.82
CA ILE A 87 8.98 1.41 -3.72
C ILE A 87 7.77 2.31 -3.48
N ILE A 88 6.67 2.01 -4.17
CA ILE A 88 5.35 2.55 -3.84
C ILE A 88 4.51 1.41 -3.28
N ALA A 89 3.98 1.63 -2.08
CA ALA A 89 3.04 0.74 -1.43
C ALA A 89 1.69 1.45 -1.23
N ARG A 90 0.61 0.66 -1.17
CA ARG A 90 -0.73 1.12 -0.80
C ARG A 90 -1.18 0.45 0.49
N ALA A 91 -2.02 1.14 1.25
CA ALA A 91 -2.66 0.62 2.45
C ALA A 91 -3.93 1.41 2.76
N GLY A 92 -4.82 0.85 3.56
CA GLY A 92 -5.87 1.61 4.25
C GLY A 92 -5.26 2.50 5.33
N GLN A 93 -6.01 3.52 5.76
CA GLN A 93 -5.60 4.30 6.93
C GLN A 93 -5.54 3.41 8.19
N PRO A 94 -4.62 3.66 9.13
CA PRO A 94 -4.58 2.96 10.40
C PRO A 94 -5.83 3.28 11.23
N GLU A 95 -6.41 2.27 11.87
CA GLU A 95 -7.55 2.41 12.79
C GLU A 95 -7.07 2.69 14.21
N VAL A 96 -6.70 3.95 14.43
CA VAL A 96 -6.31 4.46 15.74
C VAL A 96 -7.57 4.76 16.56
N ILE A 97 -8.17 3.71 17.14
CA ILE A 97 -9.40 3.81 17.97
C ILE A 97 -9.10 4.48 19.33
N TRP A 98 -7.84 4.44 19.77
CA TRP A 98 -7.39 5.08 21.00
C TRP A 98 -6.05 5.76 20.75
N PRO A 99 -5.80 6.97 21.29
CA PRO A 99 -4.57 7.72 21.02
C PRO A 99 -3.31 7.06 21.57
N LEU A 100 -3.35 5.86 22.15
CA LEU A 100 -2.17 5.09 22.58
C LEU A 100 -2.04 3.74 21.85
N ARG A 101 -2.94 3.42 20.92
CA ARG A 101 -2.90 2.15 20.21
C ARG A 101 -2.00 2.28 18.98
N HIS A 102 -0.96 1.47 18.95
CA HIS A 102 -0.12 1.21 17.78
C HIS A 102 -0.06 -0.30 17.56
N SER A 103 0.35 -0.73 16.36
CA SER A 103 0.56 -2.14 16.05
C SER A 103 2.02 -2.34 15.67
N LYS A 104 2.72 -3.14 16.46
CA LYS A 104 4.11 -3.50 16.19
C LYS A 104 4.20 -4.29 14.89
N GLU A 105 3.21 -5.11 14.58
CA GLU A 105 3.14 -5.91 13.36
C GLU A 105 2.95 -5.03 12.13
N ASP A 106 2.09 -4.00 12.20
CA ASP A 106 1.97 -3.00 11.13
C ASP A 106 3.25 -2.19 10.97
N GLU A 107 3.87 -1.76 12.07
CA GLU A 107 5.14 -1.04 12.04
C GLU A 107 6.27 -1.90 11.44
N ASN A 108 6.37 -3.15 11.84
CA ASN A 108 7.32 -4.12 11.28
C ASN A 108 7.08 -4.33 9.78
N MET A 109 5.83 -4.40 9.35
CA MET A 109 5.49 -4.55 7.93
C MET A 109 5.97 -3.35 7.11
N ILE A 110 5.75 -2.13 7.59
CA ILE A 110 6.27 -0.92 6.94
C ILE A 110 7.80 -0.90 6.95
N GLN A 111 8.44 -1.25 8.06
CA GLN A 111 9.90 -1.33 8.15
C GLN A 111 10.50 -2.35 7.18
N ALA A 112 9.87 -3.52 7.04
CA ALA A 112 10.30 -4.50 6.06
C ALA A 112 10.19 -3.98 4.62
N ILE A 113 9.15 -3.21 4.30
CA ILE A 113 9.01 -2.57 2.98
C ILE A 113 10.14 -1.56 2.78
N ILE A 114 10.46 -0.72 3.77
CA ILE A 114 11.58 0.23 3.69
C ILE A 114 12.90 -0.52 3.47
N ASN A 115 13.15 -1.59 4.21
CA ASN A 115 14.40 -2.35 4.11
C ASN A 115 14.57 -3.05 2.76
N SER A 116 13.47 -3.44 2.12
CA SER A 116 13.49 -4.05 0.79
C SER A 116 13.91 -3.09 -0.34
N HIS A 117 14.10 -1.81 -0.04
CA HIS A 117 14.76 -0.84 -0.93
C HIS A 117 16.22 -1.23 -1.23
N ASN A 118 16.94 -1.74 -0.23
CA ASN A 118 18.41 -1.80 -0.21
C ASN A 118 19.03 -3.03 -0.87
N ASP A 119 18.26 -4.01 -1.32
CA ASP A 119 18.78 -5.26 -1.91
C ASP A 119 19.56 -5.05 -3.23
N THR A 120 19.71 -3.80 -3.68
CA THR A 120 20.45 -3.44 -4.91
C THR A 120 21.81 -2.77 -4.61
N LEU A 121 22.09 -2.35 -3.38
CA LEU A 121 23.33 -1.61 -3.04
C LEU A 121 24.25 -2.48 -2.18
N THR A 122 25.46 -2.71 -2.69
CA THR A 122 26.57 -3.37 -2.00
C THR A 122 26.82 -2.75 -0.62
N THR A 123 27.04 -3.61 0.36
CA THR A 123 27.15 -3.45 1.82
C THR A 123 28.06 -2.36 2.40
N ASN A 124 28.61 -1.43 1.60
CA ASN A 124 29.67 -0.52 2.02
C ASN A 124 29.22 0.90 2.43
N SER A 125 27.93 1.25 2.30
CA SER A 125 27.39 2.59 2.62
C SER A 125 26.47 2.63 3.87
N ILE A 126 26.38 1.54 4.62
CA ILE A 126 25.37 1.30 5.67
C ILE A 126 25.46 2.27 6.88
N GLU A 127 26.63 2.89 7.12
CA GLU A 127 26.86 3.70 8.32
C GLU A 127 26.35 5.16 8.18
N SER A 128 26.48 5.79 7.01
CA SER A 128 26.11 7.20 6.77
C SER A 128 24.61 7.40 6.56
N GLU A 129 23.88 6.32 6.35
CA GLU A 129 22.54 6.32 5.80
C GLU A 129 21.43 6.13 6.86
N LYS A 130 21.77 5.76 8.11
CA LYS A 130 20.82 5.50 9.20
C LYS A 130 19.93 6.70 9.60
N ASN A 131 20.30 7.92 9.23
CA ASN A 131 19.58 9.16 9.59
C ASN A 131 18.70 9.74 8.46
N LEU A 132 18.64 9.10 7.28
CA LEU A 132 17.76 9.57 6.21
C LEU A 132 16.34 9.08 6.43
N ASN A 133 15.38 10.00 6.32
CA ASN A 133 13.97 9.67 6.32
C ASN A 133 13.61 8.99 4.99
N ARG A 134 13.53 7.66 4.99
CA ARG A 134 13.25 6.84 3.79
C ARG A 134 11.77 6.61 3.51
N LEU A 135 10.89 7.08 4.39
CA LEU A 135 9.45 6.86 4.28
C LEU A 135 8.72 8.19 4.08
N LEU A 136 7.98 8.29 2.98
CA LEU A 136 6.97 9.31 2.78
C LEU A 136 5.58 8.67 2.90
N ILE A 137 4.80 9.09 3.88
CA ILE A 137 3.37 8.74 4.00
C ILE A 137 2.58 9.86 3.36
N LEU A 138 1.89 9.54 2.26
CA LEU A 138 0.99 10.46 1.58
C LEU A 138 -0.47 10.13 1.93
N HIS A 139 -1.10 10.99 2.74
CA HIS A 139 -2.50 10.84 3.11
C HIS A 139 -3.41 11.57 2.12
N VAL A 140 -4.36 10.84 1.54
CA VAL A 140 -5.27 11.40 0.54
C VAL A 140 -6.24 12.44 1.12
N GLY A 141 -6.63 12.25 2.39
CA GLY A 141 -7.61 13.10 3.08
C GLY A 141 -7.05 14.43 3.58
N SER A 142 -7.76 15.02 4.55
CA SER A 142 -7.40 16.29 5.16
C SER A 142 -6.16 16.20 6.06
N HIS A 143 -5.54 17.35 6.31
CA HIS A 143 -4.43 17.48 7.27
C HIS A 143 -4.79 16.91 8.65
N ASP A 144 -5.96 17.28 9.19
CA ASP A 144 -6.40 16.83 10.51
C ASP A 144 -6.56 15.31 10.59
N ALA A 145 -7.08 14.68 9.53
CA ALA A 145 -7.22 13.23 9.46
C ALA A 145 -5.83 12.56 9.39
N ALA A 146 -4.90 13.12 8.61
CA ALA A 146 -3.54 12.63 8.52
C ALA A 146 -2.84 12.67 9.90
N ILE A 147 -2.87 13.82 10.57
CA ILE A 147 -2.24 13.98 11.89
C ILE A 147 -2.88 13.03 12.91
N LYS A 148 -4.21 12.93 12.98
CA LYS A 148 -4.88 12.02 13.93
C LYS A 148 -4.46 10.56 13.75
N ASN A 149 -4.32 10.12 12.51
CA ASN A 149 -4.01 8.73 12.18
C ASN A 149 -2.52 8.39 12.31
N TYR A 150 -1.62 9.35 12.10
CA TYR A 150 -0.19 9.09 11.98
C TYR A 150 0.69 9.82 13.02
N ALA A 151 0.15 10.71 13.85
CA ALA A 151 0.94 11.49 14.83
C ALA A 151 1.76 10.65 15.82
N LYS A 152 1.40 9.38 16.02
CA LYS A 152 2.10 8.47 16.93
C LYS A 152 2.69 7.23 16.24
N TYR A 153 2.83 7.25 14.91
CA TYR A 153 3.62 6.22 14.25
C TYR A 153 5.07 6.33 14.71
N HIS A 154 5.61 5.25 15.27
CA HIS A 154 6.99 5.21 15.79
C HIS A 154 8.06 5.08 14.69
N ILE A 155 7.64 5.10 13.43
CA ILE A 155 8.51 5.06 12.27
C ILE A 155 8.87 6.49 11.88
N ASN A 156 10.16 6.78 11.78
CA ASN A 156 10.63 8.02 11.20
C ASN A 156 10.11 8.13 9.75
N CYS A 157 9.16 9.04 9.53
CA CYS A 157 8.47 9.21 8.26
C CYS A 157 8.13 10.68 8.03
N ASN A 158 8.18 11.12 6.78
CA ASN A 158 7.64 12.40 6.37
C ASN A 158 6.15 12.18 6.11
N LEU A 159 5.29 12.96 6.75
CA LEU A 159 3.85 12.89 6.57
C LEU A 159 3.40 14.08 5.72
N GLU A 160 2.83 13.79 4.56
CA GLU A 160 2.21 14.78 3.67
C GLU A 160 0.74 14.44 3.43
N PHE A 161 -0.04 15.44 3.01
CA PHE A 161 -1.46 15.29 2.71
C PHE A 161 -1.81 15.95 1.37
N MET A 162 -2.79 15.39 0.68
CA MET A 162 -3.22 15.90 -0.64
C MET A 162 -4.47 16.78 -0.58
N ALA A 163 -5.18 16.78 0.54
CA ALA A 163 -6.45 17.49 0.71
C ALA A 163 -7.48 17.17 -0.39
N LEU A 164 -7.52 15.90 -0.84
CA LEU A 164 -8.49 15.50 -1.86
C LEU A 164 -9.91 15.43 -1.25
N PRO A 165 -10.93 15.91 -1.99
CA PRO A 165 -12.31 15.83 -1.56
C PRO A 165 -12.79 14.37 -1.53
N ASP A 166 -13.74 14.08 -0.65
CA ASP A 166 -14.39 12.76 -0.61
C ASP A 166 -15.27 12.50 -1.85
N ILE A 167 -15.75 11.26 -1.98
CA ILE A 167 -16.57 10.85 -3.13
C ILE A 167 -17.89 11.63 -3.20
N HIS A 168 -18.41 12.09 -2.06
CA HIS A 168 -19.67 12.81 -1.98
C HIS A 168 -19.51 14.24 -2.50
N ALA A 169 -18.42 14.92 -2.14
CA ALA A 169 -18.02 16.20 -2.68
C ALA A 169 -17.76 16.11 -4.19
N ILE A 170 -17.02 15.09 -4.65
CA ILE A 170 -16.81 14.86 -6.09
C ILE A 170 -18.14 14.66 -6.81
N SER A 171 -19.04 13.84 -6.25
CA SER A 171 -20.36 13.59 -6.83
C SER A 171 -21.23 14.84 -6.88
N ARG A 172 -21.23 15.66 -5.82
CA ARG A 172 -21.93 16.95 -5.80
C ARG A 172 -21.36 17.91 -6.85
N ASN A 173 -20.04 18.05 -6.91
CA ASN A 173 -19.36 18.94 -7.86
C ASN A 173 -19.65 18.53 -9.31
N ALA A 174 -19.63 17.23 -9.62
CA ALA A 174 -19.97 16.72 -10.94
C ALA A 174 -21.43 17.02 -11.33
N ARG A 175 -22.37 16.92 -10.38
CA ARG A 175 -23.78 17.29 -10.63
C ARG A 175 -23.93 18.79 -10.86
N MET A 176 -23.25 19.62 -10.07
CA MET A 176 -23.27 21.07 -10.25
C MET A 176 -22.72 21.48 -11.61
N LEU A 177 -21.58 20.91 -12.03
CA LEU A 177 -20.97 21.19 -13.33
C LEU A 177 -21.89 20.79 -14.51
N ARG A 178 -22.60 19.67 -14.38
CA ARG A 178 -23.59 19.27 -15.40
C ARG A 178 -24.77 20.24 -15.46
N ALA A 179 -25.27 20.69 -14.32
CA ALA A 179 -26.37 21.65 -14.26
C ALA A 179 -25.98 23.00 -14.88
N SER A 180 -24.77 23.52 -14.59
CA SER A 180 -24.30 24.78 -15.17
C SER A 180 -24.10 24.72 -16.68
N ASN A 181 -23.63 23.58 -17.21
CA ASN A 181 -23.45 23.41 -18.65
C ASN A 181 -24.80 23.34 -19.39
N THR A 182 -25.85 22.80 -18.77
CA THR A 182 -27.19 22.77 -19.39
C THR A 182 -27.78 24.17 -19.50
N THR A 183 -27.53 25.06 -18.53
CA THR A 183 -28.07 26.43 -18.53
C THR A 183 -27.47 27.33 -19.62
N GLN A 184 -26.26 27.05 -20.10
CA GLN A 184 -25.61 27.81 -21.19
C GLN A 184 -26.23 27.60 -22.58
N TYR A 185 -27.03 26.55 -22.78
CA TYR A 185 -27.68 26.26 -24.09
C TYR A 185 -29.12 26.77 -24.19
N PHE A 186 -29.63 27.45 -23.16
CA PHE A 186 -31.00 28.00 -23.12
C PHE A 186 -31.03 29.53 -22.91
N GLY A 187 -29.93 30.23 -23.22
CA GLY A 187 -29.81 31.70 -23.16
C GLY A 187 -29.62 32.32 -24.53
#